data_AF-A0A924DN20-F1
#
_entry.id   AF-A0A924DN20-F1
#
_cell.length_a   1.000
_cell.length_b   1.000
_cell.length_c   1.000
_cell.angle_alpha   90.00
_cell.angle_beta   90.00
_cell.angle_gamma   90.00
#
_symmetry.space_group_name_H-M   'P 1'
#
loop_
_entity.id
_entity.type
_entity.pdbx_description
1 polymer ?
#
loop_
_entity_poly.entity_id
_entity_poly.type
_entity_poly.pdbx_seq_one_letter_code
_entity_poly.pdbx_strand_id
1 'polypeptide(L)'
;MIKRLICFLFILFLIAPVHFAWALAPIESLVLGNFAESYSENETDPLNYVFSRDKFQSTNAGYKRELALYRGFYEEGKNTLNYCKSNRDIHYSTEWEKVQVMRSMLSEIQYIGLDITSRALPQYAKALEFTRDEYINLIDGLVGNYCSSNLSVISKKELRNNFLVKFDKENNFKLPSVIGNPYFPENLDSYLPPRTALEQEFKYTVKLFQSICSWGGNPTNPGLLVPIIKNPALMSFFTRQMNNQVIDWKEQNNTLFLKEDKNTVQVWCDNLICRKTSRDLFYSKFYFSVGGTNLSEDFKRLYCEEFRLVDYKPADSDERLSKIMNSRTFDEENFINSQFIALLTGVPDFLLRSDKFSRGEDLLRSSVDFTWNKWARAQTEMLNRELYFEEPLTLELVERALYFNPLKAELKVAFDVNLGEFDRINQRTGKVRVSFKILIQRSFLHYYRETLKNLDPRNNVEKDRLLKRFKIQMTKDITQARDKFIIPPWKGDLESLIATELSEQLMLISDSNFKMPTSGFEPINVELNYGIFALKYINHQKTVQNARAINSR
;
A
#
# COMPACT_ATOMS: atom_id res chain seq x y z
N MET A 1 -38.89 -10.50 44.03
CA MET A 1 -37.43 -10.65 43.86
C MET A 1 -37.03 -10.98 42.43
N ILE A 2 -37.66 -11.98 41.77
CA ILE A 2 -37.33 -12.42 40.40
C ILE A 2 -37.47 -11.30 39.34
N LYS A 3 -38.49 -10.45 39.42
CA LYS A 3 -38.63 -9.30 38.49
C LYS A 3 -37.49 -8.27 38.59
N ARG A 4 -36.89 -8.08 39.77
CA ARG A 4 -35.75 -7.18 39.95
C ARG A 4 -34.45 -7.81 39.45
N LEU A 5 -34.31 -9.13 39.57
CA LEU A 5 -33.17 -9.87 39.03
C LEU A 5 -33.16 -9.86 37.50
N ILE A 6 -34.33 -9.99 36.86
CA ILE A 6 -34.48 -9.96 35.40
C ILE A 6 -34.19 -8.55 34.86
N CYS A 7 -34.68 -7.48 35.51
CA CYS A 7 -34.31 -6.12 35.12
C CYS A 7 -32.80 -5.86 35.27
N PHE A 8 -32.17 -6.38 36.33
CA PHE A 8 -30.73 -6.18 36.53
C PHE A 8 -29.89 -6.95 35.51
N LEU A 9 -30.29 -8.17 35.14
CA LEU A 9 -29.65 -8.96 34.07
C LEU A 9 -29.84 -8.34 32.69
N PHE A 10 -31.00 -7.74 32.42
CA PHE A 10 -31.27 -7.06 31.14
C PHE A 10 -30.47 -5.76 31.00
N ILE A 11 -30.30 -5.02 32.10
CA ILE A 11 -29.44 -3.83 32.15
C ILE A 11 -27.96 -4.21 32.04
N LEU A 12 -27.52 -5.33 32.64
CA LEU A 12 -26.15 -5.83 32.48
C LEU A 12 -25.85 -6.27 31.03
N PHE A 13 -26.83 -6.86 30.34
CA PHE A 13 -26.68 -7.27 28.93
C PHE A 13 -26.69 -6.08 27.95
N LEU A 14 -27.37 -4.99 28.28
CA LEU A 14 -27.40 -3.77 27.47
C LEU A 14 -26.15 -2.89 27.63
N ILE A 15 -25.43 -3.00 28.75
CA ILE A 15 -24.21 -2.22 29.00
C ILE A 15 -22.94 -2.99 28.57
N ALA A 16 -23.02 -4.31 28.35
CA ALA A 16 -21.86 -5.16 28.09
C ALA A 16 -21.25 -5.19 26.66
N PRO A 17 -21.86 -4.68 25.56
CA PRO A 17 -21.20 -4.72 24.25
C PRO A 17 -20.52 -3.42 23.81
N VAL A 18 -20.43 -2.38 24.65
CA VAL A 18 -19.85 -1.07 24.21
C VAL A 18 -18.31 -1.06 24.18
N HIS A 19 -17.64 -2.06 24.76
CA HIS A 19 -16.17 -2.07 24.86
C HIS A 19 -15.44 -3.13 24.02
N PHE A 20 -16.15 -3.93 23.21
CA PHE A 20 -15.52 -4.94 22.34
C PHE A 20 -16.00 -4.96 20.88
N ALA A 21 -16.72 -3.93 20.43
CA ALA A 21 -17.09 -3.77 19.02
C ALA A 21 -16.03 -2.96 18.24
N TRP A 22 -14.78 -3.42 18.24
CA TRP A 22 -13.68 -2.84 17.44
C TRP A 22 -13.55 -3.53 16.05
N ALA A 23 -14.67 -3.77 15.37
CA ALA A 23 -14.67 -4.43 14.06
C ALA A 23 -15.86 -4.08 13.14
N LEU A 24 -16.75 -3.18 13.54
CA LEU A 24 -17.92 -2.83 12.73
C LEU A 24 -17.91 -1.33 12.44
N ALA A 25 -17.11 -0.95 11.45
CA ALA A 25 -17.34 0.30 10.76
C ALA A 25 -18.71 0.20 10.06
N PRO A 26 -19.64 1.16 10.27
CA PRO A 26 -20.95 1.11 9.64
C PRO A 26 -20.81 1.28 8.13
N ILE A 27 -21.50 0.42 7.38
CA ILE A 27 -21.56 0.41 5.91
C ILE A 27 -21.93 1.79 5.34
N GLU A 28 -22.59 2.65 6.12
CA GLU A 28 -22.88 4.04 5.73
C GLU A 28 -21.64 4.90 5.42
N SER A 29 -20.48 4.67 6.03
CA SER A 29 -19.27 5.48 5.74
C SER A 29 -18.67 5.16 4.37
N LEU A 30 -18.89 3.92 3.89
CA LEU A 30 -18.45 3.44 2.56
C LEU A 30 -19.40 3.90 1.44
N VAL A 31 -20.65 4.23 1.77
CA VAL A 31 -21.71 4.53 0.80
C VAL A 31 -21.99 6.04 0.67
N LEU A 32 -21.83 6.83 1.74
CA LEU A 32 -22.36 8.22 1.77
C LEU A 32 -21.32 9.35 1.86
N GLY A 33 -20.04 9.05 2.10
CA GLY A 33 -18.99 10.06 2.07
C GLY A 33 -18.97 11.04 3.26
N ASN A 34 -17.79 11.12 3.87
CA ASN A 34 -17.25 12.16 4.74
C ASN A 34 -17.90 12.43 6.12
N PHE A 35 -17.47 11.66 7.12
CA PHE A 35 -17.45 12.05 8.54
C PHE A 35 -16.00 12.10 9.06
N ALA A 36 -15.06 12.65 8.27
CA ALA A 36 -13.62 12.54 8.52
C ALA A 36 -13.09 13.35 9.72
N GLU A 37 -13.80 14.36 10.22
CA GLU A 37 -13.23 15.22 11.27
C GLU A 37 -13.25 14.60 12.67
N SER A 38 -14.24 13.76 13.02
CA SER A 38 -14.36 13.19 14.37
C SER A 38 -13.60 11.87 14.58
N TYR A 39 -13.10 11.23 13.51
CA TYR A 39 -12.41 9.94 13.55
C TYR A 39 -10.92 9.99 13.15
N SER A 40 -10.40 11.18 12.81
CA SER A 40 -9.06 11.35 12.21
C SER A 40 -7.87 11.09 13.13
N GLU A 41 -8.04 11.09 14.45
CA GLU A 41 -6.88 11.07 15.36
C GLU A 41 -6.38 9.67 15.71
N ASN A 42 -7.10 8.56 15.47
CA ASN A 42 -6.65 7.23 15.92
C ASN A 42 -7.06 5.99 15.13
N GLU A 43 -7.70 6.06 13.96
CA GLU A 43 -7.99 4.84 13.18
C GLU A 43 -6.99 4.59 12.05
N THR A 44 -6.21 3.54 12.26
CA THR A 44 -5.55 2.76 11.23
C THR A 44 -6.52 2.49 10.09
N ASP A 45 -6.26 3.10 8.94
CA ASP A 45 -6.84 2.70 7.66
C ASP A 45 -6.93 1.14 7.61
N PRO A 46 -8.10 0.54 7.33
CA PRO A 46 -8.22 -0.92 7.23
C PRO A 46 -7.34 -1.50 6.12
N LEU A 47 -6.86 -0.68 5.17
CA LEU A 47 -5.81 -1.02 4.21
C LEU A 47 -4.40 -0.76 4.74
N ASN A 48 -4.23 -0.10 5.88
CA ASN A 48 -2.92 0.07 6.53
C ASN A 48 -2.33 -1.30 6.91
N TYR A 49 -3.17 -2.31 7.20
CA TYR A 49 -2.72 -3.71 7.36
C TYR A 49 -2.15 -4.29 6.05
N VAL A 50 -2.73 -3.92 4.90
CA VAL A 50 -2.28 -4.31 3.54
C VAL A 50 -0.88 -3.74 3.26
N PHE A 51 -0.61 -2.50 3.69
CA PHE A 51 0.69 -1.84 3.49
C PHE A 51 1.70 -2.04 4.64
N SER A 52 1.27 -2.54 5.80
CA SER A 52 2.13 -2.77 6.97
C SER A 52 2.66 -4.20 7.10
N ARG A 53 2.16 -5.15 6.30
CA ARG A 53 2.64 -6.55 6.28
C ARG A 53 4.06 -6.72 5.72
N ASP A 54 4.61 -5.70 5.06
CA ASP A 54 6.04 -5.64 4.68
C ASP A 54 7.01 -5.57 5.88
N LYS A 55 6.50 -5.54 7.12
CA LYS A 55 7.34 -5.61 8.34
C LYS A 55 8.15 -6.92 8.48
N PHE A 56 7.87 -7.97 7.69
CA PHE A 56 8.51 -9.29 7.85
C PHE A 56 9.65 -9.62 6.88
N GLN A 57 10.04 -8.73 5.97
CA GLN A 57 11.25 -8.91 5.14
C GLN A 57 12.31 -7.85 5.50
N SER A 58 13.18 -8.21 6.45
CA SER A 58 14.31 -7.42 6.94
C SER A 58 15.44 -7.18 5.92
N THR A 59 15.27 -7.61 4.66
CA THR A 59 16.32 -7.55 3.63
C THR A 59 16.43 -6.19 2.92
N ASN A 60 15.46 -5.27 3.08
CA ASN A 60 15.37 -4.03 2.28
C ASN A 60 15.45 -2.72 3.09
N ALA A 61 15.96 -2.74 4.32
CA ALA A 61 16.01 -1.55 5.19
C ALA A 61 16.71 -0.33 4.54
N GLY A 62 17.74 -0.56 3.71
CA GLY A 62 18.45 0.49 2.98
C GLY A 62 17.57 1.25 1.98
N TYR A 63 16.84 0.54 1.12
CA TYR A 63 15.93 1.15 0.14
C TYR A 63 14.72 1.80 0.80
N LYS A 64 14.23 1.21 1.90
CA LYS A 64 13.14 1.80 2.69
C LYS A 64 13.57 3.12 3.33
N ARG A 65 14.80 3.18 3.85
CA ARG A 65 15.40 4.42 4.35
C ARG A 65 15.49 5.47 3.25
N GLU A 66 16.02 5.13 2.09
CA GLU A 66 16.16 6.05 0.95
C GLU A 66 14.80 6.68 0.55
N LEU A 67 13.76 5.86 0.41
CA LEU A 67 12.41 6.34 0.11
C LEU A 67 11.81 7.18 1.23
N ALA A 68 12.03 6.81 2.49
CA ALA A 68 11.56 7.59 3.63
C ALA A 68 12.23 8.97 3.64
N LEU A 69 13.53 9.05 3.36
CA LEU A 69 14.26 10.32 3.26
C LEU A 69 13.76 11.16 2.08
N TYR A 70 13.54 10.54 0.91
CA TYR A 70 12.97 11.20 -0.27
C TYR A 70 11.57 11.77 0.03
N ARG A 71 10.69 10.99 0.66
CA ARG A 71 9.36 11.45 1.10
C ARG A 71 9.48 12.60 2.11
N GLY A 72 10.36 12.47 3.09
CA GLY A 72 10.62 13.49 4.11
C GLY A 72 11.02 14.84 3.52
N PHE A 73 11.79 14.82 2.43
CA PHE A 73 12.20 16.02 1.71
C PHE A 73 10.99 16.83 1.21
N TYR A 74 9.99 16.18 0.62
CA TYR A 74 8.78 16.84 0.13
C TYR A 74 7.80 17.21 1.25
N GLU A 75 7.68 16.36 2.28
CA GLU A 75 6.84 16.65 3.45
C GLU A 75 7.32 17.90 4.18
N GLU A 76 8.63 18.07 4.35
CA GLU A 76 9.21 19.28 4.93
C GLU A 76 8.91 20.53 4.08
N GLY A 77 9.03 20.41 2.74
CA GLY A 77 8.61 21.48 1.83
C GLY A 77 7.14 21.86 1.99
N LYS A 78 6.24 20.88 2.08
CA LYS A 78 4.81 21.11 2.34
C LYS A 78 4.59 21.80 3.70
N ASN A 79 5.35 21.41 4.72
CA ASN A 79 5.29 22.04 6.04
C ASN A 79 5.74 23.50 6.00
N THR A 80 6.80 23.82 5.26
CA THR A 80 7.25 25.19 5.05
C THR A 80 6.22 26.02 4.29
N LEU A 81 5.58 25.46 3.26
CA LEU A 81 4.49 26.14 2.55
C LEU A 81 3.28 26.39 3.45
N ASN A 82 2.91 25.41 4.28
CA ASN A 82 1.83 25.57 5.27
C ASN A 82 2.18 26.61 6.33
N TYR A 83 3.44 26.69 6.75
CA TYR A 83 3.92 27.72 7.67
C TYR A 83 3.68 29.12 7.10
N CYS A 84 3.86 29.32 5.79
CA CYS A 84 3.62 30.60 5.13
C CYS A 84 2.14 30.97 4.92
N LYS A 85 1.17 30.15 5.37
CA LYS A 85 -0.27 30.51 5.30
C LYS A 85 -0.71 31.46 6.41
N SER A 86 -0.03 31.43 7.55
CA SER A 86 -0.16 32.48 8.57
C SER A 86 0.68 33.69 8.15
N ASN A 87 0.13 34.92 8.19
CA ASN A 87 0.90 36.14 7.96
C ASN A 87 2.07 36.20 8.94
N ARG A 88 3.29 36.11 8.42
CA ARG A 88 4.52 36.05 9.22
C ARG A 88 5.58 36.96 8.61
N ASP A 89 5.39 38.24 8.84
CA ASP A 89 6.33 39.27 8.44
C ASP A 89 7.66 39.06 9.18
N ILE A 90 8.77 39.41 8.54
CA ILE A 90 10.10 39.39 9.13
C ILE A 90 10.69 40.80 9.13
N HIS A 91 11.20 41.22 10.29
CA HIS A 91 11.86 42.51 10.45
C HIS A 91 13.25 42.31 11.02
N TYR A 92 14.23 43.01 10.47
CA TYR A 92 15.60 43.08 10.99
C TYR A 92 15.84 44.48 11.57
N SER A 93 16.88 44.63 12.41
CA SER A 93 17.18 45.92 13.02
C SER A 93 17.59 46.95 11.96
N THR A 94 18.25 46.48 10.89
CA THR A 94 18.59 47.29 9.73
C THR A 94 18.36 46.54 8.42
N GLU A 95 18.12 47.27 7.32
CA GLU A 95 18.03 46.66 5.99
C GLU A 95 19.34 45.98 5.58
N TRP A 96 20.48 46.48 6.07
CA TRP A 96 21.78 45.86 5.84
C TRP A 96 21.87 44.44 6.39
N GLU A 97 21.40 44.22 7.63
CA GLU A 97 21.35 42.89 8.25
C GLU A 97 20.51 41.92 7.42
N LYS A 98 19.32 42.35 7.01
CA LYS A 98 18.43 41.59 6.12
C LYS A 98 19.15 41.18 4.82
N VAL A 99 19.76 42.15 4.15
CA VAL A 99 20.53 41.95 2.91
C VAL A 99 21.70 40.97 3.12
N GLN A 100 22.40 41.01 4.26
CA GLN A 100 23.48 40.07 4.57
C GLN A 100 22.96 38.63 4.78
N VAL A 101 21.84 38.47 5.48
CA VAL A 101 21.23 37.14 5.68
C VAL A 101 20.74 36.57 4.34
N MET A 102 20.03 37.37 3.54
CA MET A 102 19.58 36.96 2.20
C MET A 102 20.76 36.57 1.30
N ARG A 103 21.84 37.37 1.30
CA ARG A 103 23.05 37.09 0.52
C ARG A 103 23.69 35.78 0.97
N SER A 104 23.81 35.56 2.28
CA SER A 104 24.37 34.32 2.84
C SER A 104 23.56 33.09 2.42
N MET A 105 22.23 33.18 2.46
CA MET A 105 21.33 32.11 2.02
C MET A 105 21.50 31.81 0.53
N LEU A 106 21.47 32.82 -0.34
CA LEU A 106 21.67 32.66 -1.78
C LEU A 106 23.08 32.12 -2.12
N SER A 107 24.11 32.54 -1.38
CA SER A 107 25.47 32.03 -1.53
C SER A 107 25.61 30.58 -1.09
N GLU A 108 24.85 30.13 -0.10
CA GLU A 108 24.81 28.73 0.28
C GLU A 108 24.16 27.86 -0.79
N ILE A 109 23.01 28.30 -1.32
CA ILE A 109 22.35 27.67 -2.47
C ILE A 109 23.33 27.56 -3.64
N GLN A 110 24.05 28.64 -3.91
CA GLN A 110 25.03 28.67 -4.96
C GLN A 110 26.20 27.71 -4.71
N TYR A 111 26.74 27.66 -3.49
CA TYR A 111 27.81 26.73 -3.14
C TYR A 111 27.40 25.27 -3.35
N ILE A 112 26.27 24.87 -2.75
CA ILE A 112 25.78 23.50 -2.81
C ILE A 112 25.47 23.11 -4.25
N GLY A 113 24.82 24.01 -4.98
CA GLY A 113 24.50 23.84 -6.39
C GLY A 113 25.73 23.68 -7.29
N LEU A 114 26.76 24.51 -7.12
CA LEU A 114 28.02 24.39 -7.87
C LEU A 114 28.78 23.11 -7.50
N ASP A 115 28.82 22.75 -6.21
CA ASP A 115 29.51 21.55 -5.78
C ASP A 115 28.83 20.28 -6.33
N ILE A 116 27.49 20.19 -6.29
CA ILE A 116 26.78 19.00 -6.78
C ILE A 116 26.86 18.88 -8.30
N THR A 117 26.68 19.98 -9.04
CA THR A 117 26.77 20.00 -10.51
C THR A 117 28.19 19.74 -10.99
N SER A 118 29.22 20.20 -10.25
CA SER A 118 30.62 19.87 -10.54
C SER A 118 30.97 18.39 -10.35
N ARG A 119 30.19 17.66 -9.56
CA ARG A 119 30.31 16.20 -9.41
C ARG A 119 29.47 15.44 -10.43
N ALA A 120 28.28 15.94 -10.76
CA ALA A 120 27.33 15.28 -11.64
C ALA A 120 27.68 15.43 -13.14
N LEU A 121 28.03 16.63 -13.62
CA LEU A 121 28.30 16.87 -15.05
C LEU A 121 29.41 15.98 -15.63
N PRO A 122 30.56 15.74 -14.95
CA PRO A 122 31.55 14.80 -15.45
C PRO A 122 31.01 13.37 -15.58
N GLN A 123 30.14 12.93 -14.66
CA GLN A 123 29.57 11.58 -14.69
C GLN A 123 28.60 11.40 -15.84
N TYR A 124 27.72 12.38 -16.06
CA TYR A 124 26.84 12.37 -17.23
C TYR A 124 27.62 12.42 -18.54
N ALA A 125 28.65 13.26 -18.63
CA ALA A 125 29.49 13.35 -19.82
C ALA A 125 30.20 12.01 -20.12
N LYS A 126 30.73 11.34 -19.10
CA LYS A 126 31.31 9.99 -19.24
C LYS A 126 30.27 8.95 -19.66
N ALA A 127 29.07 8.98 -19.06
CA ALA A 127 27.97 8.08 -19.42
C ALA A 127 27.46 8.29 -20.85
N LEU A 128 27.61 9.49 -21.39
CA LEU A 128 27.30 9.86 -22.78
C LEU A 128 28.51 9.77 -23.72
N GLU A 129 29.62 9.18 -23.26
CA GLU A 129 30.83 8.91 -24.06
C GLU A 129 31.52 10.18 -24.62
N PHE A 130 31.45 11.31 -23.91
CA PHE A 130 32.15 12.53 -24.32
C PHE A 130 33.66 12.33 -24.29
N THR A 131 34.33 12.81 -25.33
CA THR A 131 35.79 12.95 -25.33
C THR A 131 36.22 14.05 -24.37
N ARG A 132 37.50 14.01 -23.97
CA ARG A 132 38.07 15.02 -23.08
C ARG A 132 37.98 16.44 -23.66
N ASP A 133 38.21 16.58 -24.96
CA ASP A 133 38.20 17.88 -25.63
C ASP A 133 36.78 18.45 -25.76
N GLU A 134 35.79 17.60 -26.07
CA GLU A 134 34.38 17.99 -26.03
C GLU A 134 33.96 18.47 -24.64
N TYR A 135 34.41 17.76 -23.60
CA TYR A 135 34.14 18.14 -22.22
C TYR A 135 34.80 19.47 -21.82
N ILE A 136 36.06 19.70 -22.21
CA ILE A 136 36.76 20.98 -21.96
C ILE A 136 36.00 22.13 -22.63
N ASN A 137 35.62 21.97 -23.89
CA ASN A 137 34.87 23.00 -24.63
C ASN A 137 33.53 23.30 -23.96
N LEU A 138 32.82 22.27 -23.47
CA LEU A 138 31.59 22.44 -22.71
C LEU A 138 31.82 23.25 -21.43
N ILE A 139 32.83 22.89 -20.63
CA ILE A 139 33.12 23.57 -19.36
C ILE A 139 33.58 25.00 -19.58
N ASP A 140 34.40 25.25 -20.60
CA ASP A 140 34.85 26.60 -20.95
C ASP A 140 33.68 27.47 -21.40
N GLY A 141 32.77 26.91 -22.20
CA GLY A 141 31.52 27.55 -22.57
C GLY A 141 30.63 27.84 -21.37
N LEU A 142 30.52 26.90 -20.42
CA LEU A 142 29.67 27.05 -19.23
C LEU A 142 30.22 28.09 -18.25
N VAL A 143 31.48 27.96 -17.85
CA VAL A 143 32.13 28.82 -16.85
C VAL A 143 32.43 30.21 -17.42
N GLY A 144 32.89 30.27 -18.68
CA GLY A 144 33.23 31.51 -19.34
C GLY A 144 32.00 32.36 -19.59
N ASN A 145 30.95 31.76 -20.16
CA ASN A 145 29.75 32.51 -20.51
C ASN A 145 28.87 32.71 -19.27
N TYR A 146 28.39 31.67 -18.60
CA TYR A 146 27.24 31.80 -17.70
C TYR A 146 27.57 32.25 -16.29
N CYS A 147 28.79 32.02 -15.81
CA CYS A 147 29.15 32.40 -14.45
C CYS A 147 29.33 33.92 -14.31
N SER A 148 28.77 34.49 -13.25
CA SER A 148 28.98 35.90 -12.92
C SER A 148 30.47 36.20 -12.65
N SER A 149 30.92 37.40 -13.00
CA SER A 149 32.25 37.92 -12.61
C SER A 149 32.37 38.10 -11.09
N ASN A 150 31.25 38.34 -10.41
CA ASN A 150 31.19 38.61 -8.97
C ASN A 150 30.95 37.35 -8.12
N LEU A 151 31.26 36.17 -8.67
CA LEU A 151 31.14 34.89 -7.95
C LEU A 151 32.15 34.84 -6.80
N SER A 152 31.68 34.97 -5.55
CA SER A 152 32.55 35.12 -4.38
C SER A 152 32.85 33.83 -3.64
N VAL A 153 31.99 32.83 -3.75
CA VAL A 153 32.08 31.59 -2.98
C VAL A 153 33.19 30.66 -3.50
N ILE A 154 33.31 30.53 -4.83
CA ILE A 154 34.32 29.72 -5.51
C ILE A 154 34.79 30.51 -6.74
N SER A 155 36.10 30.66 -6.94
CA SER A 155 36.60 31.36 -8.12
C SER A 155 36.32 30.58 -9.41
N LYS A 156 36.11 31.28 -10.54
CA LYS A 156 35.92 30.64 -11.86
C LYS A 156 37.06 29.68 -12.22
N LYS A 157 38.30 30.05 -11.88
CA LYS A 157 39.50 29.23 -12.10
C LYS A 157 39.42 27.92 -11.33
N GLU A 158 39.07 28.00 -10.04
CA GLU A 158 38.95 26.83 -9.18
C GLU A 158 37.78 25.94 -9.60
N LEU A 159 36.67 26.54 -10.01
CA LEU A 159 35.51 25.80 -10.54
C LEU A 159 35.88 25.01 -11.79
N ARG A 160 36.59 25.63 -12.75
CA ARG A 160 37.11 24.96 -13.95
C ARG A 160 38.04 23.80 -13.59
N ASN A 161 39.00 24.04 -12.69
CA ASN A 161 39.91 22.99 -12.23
C ASN A 161 39.14 21.81 -11.60
N ASN A 162 38.13 22.08 -10.78
CA ASN A 162 37.32 21.05 -10.14
C ASN A 162 36.58 20.18 -11.17
N PHE A 163 36.02 20.78 -12.22
CA PHE A 163 35.39 20.02 -13.31
C PHE A 163 36.39 19.09 -14.02
N LEU A 164 37.55 19.64 -14.41
CA LEU A 164 38.56 18.87 -15.14
C LEU A 164 39.14 17.74 -14.29
N VAL A 165 39.45 18.00 -13.02
CA VAL A 165 39.97 16.97 -12.10
C VAL A 165 38.94 15.86 -11.87
N LYS A 166 37.65 16.20 -11.70
CA LYS A 166 36.58 15.20 -11.50
C LYS A 166 36.22 14.43 -12.77
N PHE A 167 36.58 14.94 -13.94
CA PHE A 167 36.49 14.22 -15.21
C PHE A 167 37.71 13.32 -15.44
N ASP A 168 38.92 13.84 -15.24
CA ASP A 168 40.15 13.10 -15.51
C ASP A 168 40.39 11.96 -14.48
N LYS A 169 39.94 12.13 -13.23
CA LYS A 169 40.06 11.11 -12.16
C LYS A 169 38.76 10.32 -11.94
N GLU A 170 38.86 9.22 -11.20
CA GLU A 170 37.69 8.54 -10.66
C GLU A 170 36.91 9.49 -9.74
N ASN A 171 35.62 9.62 -10.03
CA ASN A 171 34.70 10.46 -9.29
C ASN A 171 33.61 9.53 -8.74
N ASN A 172 33.53 9.44 -7.42
CA ASN A 172 32.64 8.50 -6.71
C ASN A 172 31.19 8.98 -6.64
N PHE A 173 30.83 10.05 -7.33
CA PHE A 173 29.47 10.54 -7.38
C PHE A 173 28.57 9.58 -8.15
N LYS A 174 27.48 9.14 -7.51
CA LYS A 174 26.48 8.27 -8.13
C LYS A 174 25.39 9.12 -8.76
N LEU A 175 25.11 8.87 -10.03
CA LEU A 175 23.96 9.48 -10.70
C LEU A 175 22.64 8.97 -10.11
N PRO A 176 21.57 9.77 -10.12
CA PRO A 176 20.27 9.36 -9.60
C PRO A 176 19.74 8.10 -10.30
N SER A 177 19.41 7.06 -9.54
CA SER A 177 19.00 5.78 -10.10
C SER A 177 18.16 4.98 -9.11
N VAL A 178 17.15 4.28 -9.63
CA VAL A 178 16.31 3.33 -8.88
C VAL A 178 16.57 1.88 -9.30
N ILE A 179 17.61 1.63 -10.10
CA ILE A 179 17.93 0.28 -10.57
C ILE A 179 18.20 -0.63 -9.37
N GLY A 180 17.49 -1.75 -9.32
CA GLY A 180 17.58 -2.73 -8.22
C GLY A 180 16.78 -2.37 -6.97
N ASN A 181 16.06 -1.24 -6.94
CA ASN A 181 15.21 -0.88 -5.82
C ASN A 181 13.84 -1.63 -5.92
N PRO A 182 13.48 -2.49 -4.95
CA PRO A 182 12.30 -3.36 -5.01
C PRO A 182 10.96 -2.64 -4.80
N TYR A 183 11.00 -1.33 -4.61
CA TYR A 183 9.83 -0.45 -4.49
C TYR A 183 9.49 0.28 -5.80
N PHE A 184 10.34 0.16 -6.82
CA PHE A 184 10.08 0.68 -8.15
C PHE A 184 9.82 -0.47 -9.15
N PRO A 185 9.00 -0.25 -10.19
CA PRO A 185 8.75 -1.26 -11.21
C PRO A 185 10.03 -1.66 -11.96
N GLU A 186 10.22 -2.96 -12.21
CA GLU A 186 11.38 -3.48 -12.96
C GLU A 186 11.37 -3.06 -14.43
N ASN A 187 10.20 -2.74 -14.99
CA ASN A 187 10.00 -2.41 -16.40
C ASN A 187 10.05 -0.89 -16.69
N LEU A 188 10.59 -0.07 -15.79
CA LEU A 188 10.72 1.38 -16.00
C LEU A 188 11.49 1.73 -17.30
N ASP A 189 12.51 0.93 -17.64
CA ASP A 189 13.33 1.11 -18.84
C ASP A 189 12.53 0.93 -20.14
N SER A 190 11.40 0.21 -20.09
CA SER A 190 10.51 0.05 -21.25
C SER A 190 9.71 1.32 -21.57
N TYR A 191 9.48 2.17 -20.56
CA TYR A 191 8.78 3.46 -20.72
C TYR A 191 9.75 4.61 -20.95
N LEU A 192 11.01 4.45 -20.51
CA LEU A 192 12.05 5.48 -20.52
C LEU A 192 13.35 4.90 -21.08
N PRO A 193 13.64 5.08 -22.39
CA PRO A 193 14.90 4.61 -22.95
C PRO A 193 16.10 5.21 -22.18
N PRO A 194 17.04 4.39 -21.70
CA PRO A 194 18.10 4.85 -20.78
C PRO A 194 18.93 6.00 -21.34
N ARG A 195 19.22 5.98 -22.65
CA ARG A 195 19.99 7.04 -23.31
C ARG A 195 19.26 8.39 -23.35
N THR A 196 17.98 8.40 -23.72
CA THR A 196 17.20 9.65 -23.78
C THR A 196 16.98 10.24 -22.39
N ALA A 197 16.80 9.39 -21.38
CA ALA A 197 16.74 9.80 -19.99
C ALA A 197 18.04 10.51 -19.54
N LEU A 198 19.20 9.91 -19.84
CA LEU A 198 20.51 10.50 -19.53
C LEU A 198 20.74 11.84 -20.25
N GLU A 199 20.35 11.94 -21.52
CA GLU A 199 20.46 13.18 -22.29
C GLU A 199 19.61 14.32 -21.69
N GLN A 200 18.38 14.03 -21.26
CA GLN A 200 17.52 15.02 -20.58
C GLN A 200 18.09 15.42 -19.22
N GLU A 201 18.48 14.45 -18.38
CA GLU A 201 19.09 14.75 -17.09
C GLU A 201 20.36 15.59 -17.23
N PHE A 202 21.20 15.28 -18.22
CA PHE A 202 22.40 16.05 -18.52
C PHE A 202 22.05 17.49 -18.94
N LYS A 203 21.11 17.66 -19.86
CA LYS A 203 20.61 18.96 -20.31
C LYS A 203 20.10 19.81 -19.13
N TYR A 204 19.30 19.24 -18.24
CA TYR A 204 18.78 19.99 -17.08
C TYR A 204 19.82 20.19 -15.99
N THR A 205 20.84 19.33 -15.88
CA THR A 205 22.00 19.57 -15.01
C THR A 205 22.83 20.76 -15.53
N VAL A 206 22.99 20.89 -16.84
CA VAL A 206 23.61 22.05 -17.48
C VAL A 206 22.81 23.32 -17.21
N LYS A 207 21.48 23.30 -17.41
CA LYS A 207 20.61 24.45 -17.11
C LYS A 207 20.64 24.82 -15.63
N LEU A 208 20.65 23.84 -14.73
CA LEU A 208 20.79 24.03 -13.29
C LEU A 208 22.11 24.74 -12.96
N PHE A 209 23.24 24.28 -13.52
CA PHE A 209 24.53 24.93 -13.38
C PHE A 209 24.49 26.39 -13.86
N GLN A 210 23.93 26.65 -15.05
CA GLN A 210 23.79 28.01 -15.59
C GLN A 210 22.99 28.90 -14.64
N SER A 211 21.86 28.38 -14.12
CA SER A 211 21.02 29.08 -13.15
C SER A 211 21.81 29.50 -11.92
N ILE A 212 22.54 28.56 -11.33
CA ILE A 212 23.31 28.78 -10.11
C ILE A 212 24.52 29.69 -10.32
N CYS A 213 25.28 29.48 -11.38
CA CYS A 213 26.52 30.23 -11.60
C CYS A 213 26.27 31.68 -12.01
N SER A 214 25.09 31.98 -12.57
CA SER A 214 24.75 33.32 -13.07
C SER A 214 24.58 34.39 -11.99
N TRP A 215 24.31 34.00 -10.74
CA TRP A 215 24.05 34.98 -9.68
C TRP A 215 25.34 35.67 -9.21
N GLY A 216 25.32 37.01 -9.19
CA GLY A 216 26.48 37.88 -8.95
C GLY A 216 26.54 38.55 -7.57
N GLY A 217 25.88 37.98 -6.56
CA GLY A 217 25.99 38.45 -5.17
C GLY A 217 25.01 39.55 -4.76
N ASN A 218 24.11 40.01 -5.64
CA ASN A 218 23.04 40.94 -5.28
C ASN A 218 21.80 40.17 -4.80
N PRO A 219 21.41 40.23 -3.51
CA PRO A 219 20.26 39.48 -3.02
C PRO A 219 18.91 40.01 -3.51
N THR A 220 18.82 41.28 -3.94
CA THR A 220 17.56 41.85 -4.44
C THR A 220 17.28 41.48 -5.90
N ASN A 221 18.29 40.98 -6.62
CA ASN A 221 18.16 40.40 -7.95
C ASN A 221 18.80 39.00 -7.96
N PRO A 222 18.02 37.94 -7.63
CA PRO A 222 18.51 36.57 -7.61
C PRO A 222 18.81 36.00 -9.02
N GLY A 223 18.50 36.73 -10.09
CA GLY A 223 18.79 36.31 -11.45
C GLY A 223 18.09 35.00 -11.81
N LEU A 224 18.83 34.02 -12.37
CA LEU A 224 18.25 32.74 -12.78
C LEU A 224 18.02 31.75 -11.61
N LEU A 225 18.27 32.15 -10.36
CA LEU A 225 18.00 31.35 -9.16
C LEU A 225 16.53 31.34 -8.74
N VAL A 226 15.70 32.27 -9.26
CA VAL A 226 14.27 32.41 -8.94
C VAL A 226 13.52 31.07 -8.77
N PRO A 227 13.57 30.10 -9.71
CA PRO A 227 12.80 28.86 -9.55
C PRO A 227 13.26 28.01 -8.37
N ILE A 228 14.56 28.04 -8.05
CA ILE A 228 15.17 27.29 -6.95
C ILE A 228 14.75 27.87 -5.60
N ILE A 229 14.79 29.21 -5.48
CA ILE A 229 14.49 29.91 -4.23
C ILE A 229 12.99 30.01 -3.95
N LYS A 230 12.14 29.92 -4.97
CA LYS A 230 10.68 29.81 -4.80
C LYS A 230 10.28 28.41 -4.32
N ASN A 231 11.03 27.37 -4.67
CA ASN A 231 10.67 25.99 -4.38
C ASN A 231 10.77 25.69 -2.87
N PRO A 232 9.65 25.35 -2.19
CA PRO A 232 9.64 25.18 -0.74
C PRO A 232 10.45 23.96 -0.28
N ALA A 233 10.53 22.89 -1.07
CA ALA A 233 11.29 21.69 -0.70
C ALA A 233 12.80 21.97 -0.72
N LEU A 234 13.29 22.64 -1.77
CA LEU A 234 14.68 23.10 -1.85
C LEU A 234 15.01 24.09 -0.74
N MET A 235 14.15 25.09 -0.49
CA MET A 235 14.39 26.06 0.59
C MET A 235 14.37 25.46 1.98
N SER A 236 13.55 24.44 2.22
CA SER A 236 13.57 23.68 3.47
C SER A 236 14.88 22.91 3.63
N PHE A 237 15.36 22.27 2.55
CA PHE A 237 16.67 21.64 2.54
C PHE A 237 17.80 22.61 2.87
N PHE A 238 17.86 23.79 2.24
CA PHE A 238 18.90 24.79 2.52
C PHE A 238 18.83 25.33 3.94
N THR A 239 17.63 25.65 4.42
CA THR A 239 17.40 26.04 5.81
C THR A 239 17.94 24.99 6.78
N ARG A 240 17.75 23.71 6.46
CA ARG A 240 18.24 22.59 7.26
C ARG A 240 19.78 22.48 7.24
N GLN A 241 20.42 22.72 6.09
CA GLN A 241 21.90 22.75 5.98
C GLN A 241 22.50 23.87 6.86
N MET A 242 21.93 25.08 6.79
CA MET A 242 22.30 26.22 7.63
C MET A 242 22.15 25.92 9.12
N ASN A 243 21.14 25.11 9.48
CA ASN A 243 20.84 24.76 10.87
C ASN A 243 21.61 23.54 11.41
N ASN A 244 22.59 23.00 10.67
CA ASN A 244 23.32 21.78 11.02
C ASN A 244 22.44 20.55 11.23
N GLN A 245 21.43 20.39 10.39
CA GLN A 245 20.47 19.30 10.50
C GLN A 245 20.44 18.42 9.25
N VAL A 246 20.10 17.15 9.44
CA VAL A 246 19.77 16.19 8.37
C VAL A 246 18.52 15.43 8.76
N ILE A 247 17.78 14.97 7.75
CA ILE A 247 16.67 14.04 7.97
C ILE A 247 17.29 12.67 8.20
N ASP A 248 16.87 12.01 9.28
CA ASP A 248 17.21 10.62 9.56
C ASP A 248 15.93 9.81 9.80
N TRP A 249 16.05 8.49 9.73
CA TRP A 249 14.91 7.57 9.75
C TRP A 249 15.08 6.53 10.85
N LYS A 250 14.05 6.37 11.71
CA LYS A 250 14.01 5.32 12.73
C LYS A 250 13.27 4.11 12.18
N GLU A 251 13.99 3.01 12.00
CA GLU A 251 13.45 1.76 11.48
C GLU A 251 12.30 1.20 12.33
N GLN A 252 12.44 1.25 13.66
CA GLN A 252 11.50 0.67 14.63
C GLN A 252 10.08 1.21 14.48
N ASN A 253 9.95 2.53 14.28
CA ASN A 253 8.66 3.22 14.23
C ASN A 253 8.32 3.73 12.83
N ASN A 254 9.20 3.53 11.84
CA ASN A 254 9.10 4.11 10.51
C ASN A 254 8.89 5.63 10.51
N THR A 255 9.51 6.33 11.46
CA THR A 255 9.36 7.79 11.63
C THR A 255 10.60 8.54 11.17
N LEU A 256 10.35 9.70 10.57
CA LEU A 256 11.39 10.66 10.20
C LEU A 256 11.64 11.61 11.37
N PHE A 257 12.90 11.96 11.57
CA PHE A 257 13.29 12.94 12.58
C PHE A 257 14.49 13.76 12.08
N LEU A 258 14.67 14.94 12.66
CA LEU A 258 15.84 15.76 12.40
C LEU A 258 16.96 15.36 13.37
N LYS A 259 18.15 15.15 12.83
CA LYS A 259 19.37 14.84 13.58
C LYS A 259 20.40 15.92 13.29
N GLU A 260 21.19 16.29 14.29
CA GLU A 260 22.32 17.17 14.06
C GLU A 260 23.43 16.48 13.24
N ASP A 261 23.96 17.17 12.25
CA ASP A 261 25.11 16.74 11.47
C ASP A 261 26.10 17.91 11.30
N LYS A 262 27.35 17.68 11.69
CA LYS A 262 28.43 18.67 11.60
C LYS A 262 29.01 18.79 10.19
N ASN A 263 28.64 17.87 9.29
CA ASN A 263 29.12 17.86 7.90
C ASN A 263 28.27 18.71 6.96
N THR A 264 27.19 19.34 7.44
CA THR A 264 26.40 20.24 6.59
C THR A 264 27.23 21.45 6.18
N VAL A 265 26.76 22.13 5.13
CA VAL A 265 27.41 23.34 4.65
C VAL A 265 26.78 24.54 5.35
N GLN A 266 27.61 25.45 5.85
CA GLN A 266 27.19 26.83 6.17
C GLN A 266 28.02 27.81 5.37
N VAL A 267 27.38 28.74 4.69
CA VAL A 267 28.05 29.86 4.02
C VAL A 267 27.65 31.16 4.69
N TRP A 268 28.65 31.94 5.11
CA TRP A 268 28.44 33.30 5.61
C TRP A 268 29.08 34.32 4.68
N CYS A 269 28.38 35.42 4.44
CA CYS A 269 28.85 36.55 3.66
C CYS A 269 29.19 37.73 4.56
N ASP A 270 30.46 38.18 4.50
CA ASP A 270 30.88 39.46 5.03
C ASP A 270 30.94 40.44 3.86
N ASN A 271 29.92 41.30 3.73
CA ASN A 271 29.71 42.13 2.55
C ASN A 271 29.56 41.26 1.29
N LEU A 272 30.35 41.52 0.25
CA LEU A 272 30.29 40.78 -1.03
C LEU A 272 31.08 39.47 -1.00
N ILE A 273 31.86 39.21 0.06
CA ILE A 273 32.74 38.05 0.15
C ILE A 273 32.04 36.97 0.97
N CYS A 274 31.80 35.83 0.33
CA CYS A 274 31.08 34.71 0.94
C CYS A 274 32.00 33.50 1.06
N ARG A 275 32.02 32.85 2.23
CA ARG A 275 32.90 31.71 2.51
C ARG A 275 32.18 30.65 3.30
N LYS A 276 32.58 29.39 3.10
CA LYS A 276 32.18 28.30 4.00
C LYS A 276 32.74 28.59 5.40
N THR A 277 31.91 28.47 6.43
CA THR A 277 32.27 28.74 7.82
C THR A 277 31.89 27.57 8.74
N SER A 278 32.43 27.55 9.96
CA SER A 278 32.02 26.59 10.99
C SER A 278 30.72 27.03 11.65
N ARG A 279 29.98 26.09 12.26
CA ARG A 279 28.73 26.35 13.00
C ARG A 279 28.88 27.49 14.02
N ASP A 280 29.91 27.44 14.86
CA ASP A 280 30.10 28.42 15.94
C ASP A 280 30.31 29.83 15.37
N LEU A 281 31.10 29.94 14.30
CA LEU A 281 31.33 31.20 13.62
C LEU A 281 30.06 31.70 12.93
N PHE A 282 29.35 30.82 12.23
CA PHE A 282 28.09 31.12 11.56
C PHE A 282 27.06 31.67 12.56
N TYR A 283 26.84 30.96 13.68
CA TYR A 283 25.89 31.34 14.71
C TYR A 283 26.27 32.66 15.39
N SER A 284 27.58 32.89 15.62
CA SER A 284 28.06 34.15 16.21
C SER A 284 27.89 35.38 15.31
N LYS A 285 27.88 35.18 13.99
CA LYS A 285 27.79 36.26 13.00
C LYS A 285 26.36 36.47 12.47
N PHE A 286 25.48 35.50 12.65
CA PHE A 286 24.13 35.54 12.14
C PHE A 286 23.32 36.69 12.77
N TYR A 287 22.65 37.47 11.93
CA TYR A 287 21.72 38.49 12.39
C TYR A 287 20.34 37.88 12.57
N PHE A 288 19.85 37.86 13.80
CA PHE A 288 18.48 37.43 14.10
C PHE A 288 17.47 38.53 13.77
N SER A 289 16.28 38.10 13.35
CA SER A 289 15.13 38.99 13.20
C SER A 289 14.69 39.56 14.56
N VAL A 290 14.00 40.70 14.54
CA VAL A 290 13.47 41.33 15.75
C VAL A 290 12.43 40.40 16.38
N GLY A 291 12.74 39.90 17.58
CA GLY A 291 11.92 38.89 18.28
C GLY A 291 12.16 37.44 17.82
N GLY A 292 13.12 37.22 16.91
CA GLY A 292 13.59 35.90 16.53
C GLY A 292 14.43 35.26 17.63
N THR A 293 14.17 33.99 17.92
CA THR A 293 14.92 33.21 18.92
C THR A 293 15.62 31.99 18.34
N ASN A 294 15.30 31.63 17.09
CA ASN A 294 15.78 30.41 16.45
C ASN A 294 16.00 30.63 14.94
N LEU A 295 17.15 30.19 14.44
CA LEU A 295 17.52 30.20 13.02
C LEU A 295 16.44 29.57 12.14
N SER A 296 15.91 28.40 12.52
CA SER A 296 14.90 27.72 11.70
C SER A 296 13.63 28.53 11.54
N GLU A 297 13.25 29.31 12.54
CA GLU A 297 12.05 30.13 12.46
C GLU A 297 12.32 31.36 11.59
N ASP A 298 13.44 32.03 11.82
CA ASP A 298 13.86 33.20 11.03
C ASP A 298 13.99 32.88 9.55
N PHE A 299 14.63 31.77 9.17
CA PHE A 299 14.73 31.36 7.77
C PHE A 299 13.38 31.03 7.13
N LYS A 300 12.46 30.41 7.89
CA LYS A 300 11.11 30.14 7.37
C LYS A 300 10.34 31.43 7.13
N ARG A 301 10.38 32.38 8.07
CA ARG A 301 9.77 33.71 7.90
C ARG A 301 10.40 34.46 6.72
N LEU A 302 11.73 34.44 6.60
CA LEU A 302 12.47 35.03 5.48
C LEU A 302 12.05 34.42 4.14
N TYR A 303 11.89 33.11 4.06
CA TYR A 303 11.39 32.44 2.87
C TYR A 303 9.98 32.91 2.50
N CYS A 304 9.07 32.97 3.48
CA CYS A 304 7.69 33.36 3.24
C CYS A 304 7.56 34.80 2.71
N GLU A 305 8.36 35.73 3.26
CA GLU A 305 8.32 37.14 2.91
C GLU A 305 9.10 37.45 1.62
N GLU A 306 10.37 37.04 1.54
CA GLU A 306 11.28 37.53 0.51
C GLU A 306 11.43 36.59 -0.70
N PHE A 307 11.40 35.27 -0.48
CA PHE A 307 11.78 34.31 -1.52
C PHE A 307 10.59 33.62 -2.20
N ARG A 308 9.48 33.43 -1.50
CA ARG A 308 8.30 32.74 -2.05
C ARG A 308 7.67 33.50 -3.21
N LEU A 309 7.60 34.83 -3.10
CA LEU A 309 6.93 35.72 -4.05
C LEU A 309 7.90 36.44 -4.98
N VAL A 310 9.17 36.07 -4.96
CA VAL A 310 10.18 36.70 -5.83
C VAL A 310 9.93 36.35 -7.29
N ASP A 311 10.13 37.32 -8.17
CA ASP A 311 10.01 37.18 -9.62
C ASP A 311 11.26 37.70 -10.33
N TYR A 312 11.40 37.37 -11.62
CA TYR A 312 12.51 37.83 -12.42
C TYR A 312 12.51 39.34 -12.59
N LYS A 313 13.71 39.92 -12.60
CA LYS A 313 13.96 41.33 -12.90
C LYS A 313 14.82 41.46 -14.16
N PRO A 314 14.26 41.23 -15.36
CA PRO A 314 15.01 41.25 -16.61
C PRO A 314 15.55 42.65 -16.96
N ALA A 315 14.93 43.72 -16.45
CA ALA A 315 15.44 45.08 -16.64
C ALA A 315 16.77 45.35 -15.91
N ASP A 316 16.98 44.68 -14.77
CA ASP A 316 18.16 44.86 -13.91
C ASP A 316 19.27 43.84 -14.22
N SER A 317 19.14 43.11 -15.33
CA SER A 317 19.98 41.95 -15.67
C SER A 317 20.64 42.13 -17.04
N ASP A 318 21.78 41.46 -17.25
CA ASP A 318 22.47 41.46 -18.54
C ASP A 318 21.55 40.95 -19.66
N GLU A 319 21.63 41.53 -20.87
CA GLU A 319 20.74 41.23 -22.00
C GLU A 319 20.60 39.72 -22.29
N ARG A 320 21.69 38.98 -22.13
CA ARG A 320 21.71 37.52 -22.28
C ARG A 320 20.87 36.81 -21.22
N LEU A 321 20.99 37.19 -19.95
CA LEU A 321 20.20 36.60 -18.86
C LEU A 321 18.73 37.00 -19.03
N SER A 322 18.45 38.23 -19.42
CA SER A 322 17.10 38.72 -19.68
C SER A 322 16.41 37.92 -20.80
N LYS A 323 17.14 37.56 -21.87
CA LYS A 323 16.62 36.66 -22.91
C LYS A 323 16.22 35.29 -22.35
N ILE A 324 17.05 34.70 -21.48
CA ILE A 324 16.78 33.41 -20.85
C ILE A 324 15.59 33.51 -19.89
N MET A 325 15.52 34.58 -19.09
CA MET A 325 14.39 34.83 -18.17
C MET A 325 13.07 34.91 -18.92
N ASN A 326 13.06 35.64 -20.05
CA ASN A 326 11.85 35.83 -20.85
C ASN A 326 11.45 34.60 -21.66
N SER A 327 12.39 33.72 -22.03
CA SER A 327 12.08 32.51 -22.81
C SER A 327 11.77 31.29 -21.96
N ARG A 328 11.99 31.34 -20.65
CA ARG A 328 11.83 30.19 -19.76
C ARG A 328 10.35 29.91 -19.51
N THR A 329 9.94 28.66 -19.69
CA THR A 329 8.56 28.22 -19.42
C THR A 329 8.41 27.67 -18.00
N PHE A 330 7.17 27.59 -17.52
CA PHE A 330 6.83 26.97 -16.23
C PHE A 330 7.36 25.54 -16.11
N ASP A 331 7.24 24.73 -17.17
CA ASP A 331 7.74 23.36 -17.19
C ASP A 331 9.26 23.32 -17.04
N GLU A 332 9.99 24.20 -17.73
CA GLU A 332 11.44 24.26 -17.62
C GLU A 332 11.91 24.63 -16.21
N GLU A 333 11.17 25.49 -15.51
CA GLU A 333 11.45 25.82 -14.10
C GLU A 333 11.27 24.62 -13.19
N ASN A 334 10.17 23.89 -13.36
CA ASN A 334 9.90 22.67 -12.60
C ASN A 334 10.96 21.60 -12.89
N PHE A 335 11.36 21.42 -14.14
CA PHE A 335 12.40 20.46 -14.51
C PHE A 335 13.79 20.81 -13.95
N ILE A 336 14.15 22.09 -13.84
CA ILE A 336 15.38 22.52 -13.15
C ILE A 336 15.30 22.16 -11.67
N ASN A 337 14.16 22.44 -11.01
CA ASN A 337 13.95 22.11 -9.61
C ASN A 337 13.98 20.60 -9.37
N SER A 338 13.27 19.83 -10.20
CA SER A 338 13.25 18.38 -10.20
C SER A 338 14.64 17.78 -10.35
N GLN A 339 15.43 18.26 -11.31
CA GLN A 339 16.80 17.77 -11.48
C GLN A 339 17.68 18.10 -10.27
N PHE A 340 17.49 19.25 -9.63
CA PHE A 340 18.23 19.57 -8.41
C PHE A 340 17.83 18.63 -7.25
N ILE A 341 16.53 18.39 -7.05
CA ILE A 341 16.05 17.45 -6.03
C ILE A 341 16.57 16.03 -6.31
N ALA A 342 16.57 15.60 -7.58
CA ALA A 342 17.08 14.30 -7.97
C ALA A 342 18.56 14.12 -7.64
N LEU A 343 19.39 15.13 -7.93
CA LEU A 343 20.80 15.11 -7.57
C LEU A 343 21.03 15.12 -6.05
N LEU A 344 20.19 15.83 -5.27
CA LEU A 344 20.28 15.90 -3.81
C LEU A 344 19.86 14.60 -3.12
N THR A 345 18.82 13.93 -3.64
CA THR A 345 18.18 12.77 -3.01
C THR A 345 18.66 11.44 -3.57
N GLY A 346 19.23 11.40 -4.77
CA GLY A 346 19.60 10.18 -5.49
C GLY A 346 18.44 9.50 -6.21
N VAL A 347 17.20 9.99 -6.04
CA VAL A 347 16.00 9.46 -6.72
C VAL A 347 15.72 10.30 -7.97
N PRO A 348 15.68 9.70 -9.17
CA PRO A 348 15.45 10.43 -10.40
C PRO A 348 14.01 10.94 -10.52
N ASP A 349 13.85 12.08 -11.21
CA ASP A 349 12.53 12.54 -11.63
C ASP A 349 12.15 11.83 -12.94
N PHE A 350 11.12 10.99 -12.87
CA PHE A 350 10.69 10.21 -14.01
C PHE A 350 9.88 11.01 -15.05
N LEU A 351 9.29 12.16 -14.67
CA LEU A 351 8.66 13.07 -15.61
C LEU A 351 9.71 13.79 -16.45
N LEU A 352 10.83 14.17 -15.83
CA LEU A 352 11.99 14.75 -16.51
C LEU A 352 12.58 13.80 -17.58
N ARG A 353 12.57 12.50 -17.30
CA ARG A 353 13.07 11.46 -18.20
C ARG A 353 12.16 11.21 -19.40
N SER A 354 10.89 11.62 -19.33
CA SER A 354 9.93 11.39 -20.39
C SER A 354 10.03 12.45 -21.49
N ASP A 355 9.93 12.01 -22.75
CA ASP A 355 9.83 12.87 -23.92
C ASP A 355 8.39 13.41 -24.14
N LYS A 356 7.38 12.77 -23.55
CA LYS A 356 5.95 13.11 -23.69
C LYS A 356 5.21 13.03 -22.36
N PHE A 357 4.37 14.01 -22.08
CA PHE A 357 3.49 14.01 -20.90
C PHE A 357 2.55 12.80 -20.84
N SER A 358 2.10 12.29 -21.99
CA SER A 358 1.22 11.11 -22.07
C SER A 358 1.86 9.85 -21.47
N ARG A 359 3.18 9.71 -21.56
CA ARG A 359 3.92 8.59 -20.94
C ARG A 359 4.06 8.74 -19.42
N GLY A 360 3.82 9.94 -18.88
CA GLY A 360 3.79 10.18 -17.44
C GLY A 360 2.62 9.46 -16.77
N GLU A 361 1.49 9.30 -17.45
CA GLU A 361 0.35 8.52 -16.94
C GLU A 361 0.71 7.04 -16.84
N ASP A 362 1.28 6.45 -17.91
CA ASP A 362 1.73 5.06 -17.94
C ASP A 362 2.74 4.77 -16.83
N LEU A 363 3.67 5.69 -16.61
CA LEU A 363 4.66 5.63 -15.56
C LEU A 363 4.03 5.68 -14.15
N LEU A 364 3.13 6.63 -13.88
CA LEU A 364 2.45 6.72 -12.58
C LEU A 364 1.60 5.47 -12.32
N ARG A 365 0.92 4.99 -13.36
CA ARG A 365 0.15 3.74 -13.31
C ARG A 365 1.04 2.52 -13.07
N SER A 366 2.23 2.46 -13.68
CA SER A 366 3.15 1.34 -13.52
C SER A 366 3.54 1.09 -12.05
N SER A 367 3.65 2.16 -11.25
CA SER A 367 3.95 2.05 -9.81
C SER A 367 2.78 1.46 -9.02
N VAL A 368 1.55 1.85 -9.38
CA VAL A 368 0.32 1.30 -8.79
C VAL A 368 0.16 -0.17 -9.19
N ASP A 369 0.29 -0.47 -10.49
CA ASP A 369 0.15 -1.83 -11.03
C ASP A 369 1.22 -2.76 -10.43
N PHE A 370 2.46 -2.31 -10.29
CA PHE A 370 3.53 -3.07 -9.63
C PHE A 370 3.18 -3.39 -8.18
N THR A 371 2.77 -2.37 -7.41
CA THR A 371 2.39 -2.54 -5.99
C THR A 371 1.21 -3.48 -5.84
N TRP A 372 0.17 -3.29 -6.67
CA TRP A 372 -1.02 -4.13 -6.70
C TRP A 372 -0.68 -5.57 -7.06
N ASN A 373 0.11 -5.79 -8.12
CA ASN A 373 0.49 -7.12 -8.56
C ASN A 373 1.37 -7.83 -7.53
N LYS A 374 2.30 -7.11 -6.88
CA LYS A 374 3.14 -7.64 -5.81
C LYS A 374 2.30 -8.06 -4.61
N TRP A 375 1.37 -7.19 -4.19
CA TRP A 375 0.42 -7.51 -3.13
C TRP A 375 -0.47 -8.70 -3.49
N ALA A 376 -1.06 -8.71 -4.68
CA ALA A 376 -1.95 -9.77 -5.15
C ALA A 376 -1.22 -11.11 -5.24
N ARG A 377 0.03 -11.13 -5.72
CA ARG A 377 0.89 -12.33 -5.71
C ARG A 377 1.17 -12.81 -4.29
N ALA A 378 1.54 -11.90 -3.39
CA ALA A 378 1.77 -12.24 -1.98
C ALA A 378 0.50 -12.81 -1.31
N GLN A 379 -0.68 -12.23 -1.57
CA GLN A 379 -1.95 -12.80 -1.09
C GLN A 379 -2.23 -14.18 -1.69
N THR A 380 -2.00 -14.36 -2.98
CA THR A 380 -2.21 -15.65 -3.66
C THR A 380 -1.27 -16.74 -3.12
N GLU A 381 0.00 -16.39 -2.88
CA GLU A 381 1.01 -17.29 -2.30
C GLU A 381 0.71 -17.64 -0.84
N MET A 382 0.18 -16.70 -0.05
CA MET A 382 -0.27 -16.95 1.33
C MET A 382 -1.55 -17.80 1.38
N LEU A 383 -2.54 -17.52 0.51
CA LEU A 383 -3.79 -18.27 0.42
C LEU A 383 -3.57 -19.73 -0.02
N ASN A 384 -2.53 -19.99 -0.80
CA ASN A 384 -2.12 -21.36 -1.14
C ASN A 384 -1.57 -22.16 0.06
N ARG A 385 -1.23 -21.51 1.18
CA ARG A 385 -0.62 -22.16 2.35
C ARG A 385 -1.57 -22.35 3.54
N GLU A 386 -2.68 -21.59 3.63
CA GLU A 386 -3.55 -21.60 4.82
C GLU A 386 -5.06 -21.51 4.53
N LEU A 387 -5.56 -22.26 3.54
CA LEU A 387 -6.95 -22.74 3.67
C LEU A 387 -6.93 -24.02 4.52
N TYR A 388 -6.68 -23.85 5.82
CA TYR A 388 -7.12 -24.85 6.78
C TYR A 388 -8.64 -24.86 6.69
N PHE A 389 -9.20 -25.95 6.16
CA PHE A 389 -10.62 -26.22 6.29
C PHE A 389 -10.89 -26.49 7.78
N GLU A 390 -11.02 -25.43 8.58
CA GLU A 390 -11.25 -25.53 10.03
C GLU A 390 -12.64 -26.08 10.34
N GLU A 391 -13.57 -25.96 9.39
CA GLU A 391 -14.91 -26.51 9.56
C GLU A 391 -14.98 -27.99 9.18
N PRO A 392 -15.61 -28.84 10.01
CA PRO A 392 -15.85 -30.23 9.65
C PRO A 392 -16.90 -30.33 8.54
N LEU A 393 -16.82 -31.39 7.73
CA LEU A 393 -17.92 -31.78 6.84
C LEU A 393 -19.20 -31.96 7.66
N THR A 394 -20.27 -31.25 7.29
CA THR A 394 -21.60 -31.42 7.89
C THR A 394 -22.54 -32.13 6.92
N LEU A 395 -23.41 -32.98 7.47
CA LEU A 395 -24.49 -33.65 6.75
C LEU A 395 -25.81 -33.14 7.31
N GLU A 396 -26.56 -32.42 6.50
CA GLU A 396 -27.78 -31.72 6.88
C GLU A 396 -28.97 -32.26 6.06
N LEU A 397 -30.14 -32.40 6.69
CA LEU A 397 -31.35 -32.84 6.00
C LEU A 397 -31.89 -31.69 5.12
N VAL A 398 -32.16 -31.98 3.85
CA VAL A 398 -32.76 -30.99 2.93
C VAL A 398 -34.21 -30.73 3.35
N GLU A 399 -34.71 -29.52 3.11
CA GLU A 399 -36.13 -29.24 3.36
C GLU A 399 -37.04 -30.16 2.53
N ARG A 400 -37.96 -30.84 3.22
CA ARG A 400 -38.88 -31.84 2.66
C ARG A 400 -39.69 -31.33 1.46
N ALA A 401 -40.10 -30.06 1.49
CA ALA A 401 -40.86 -29.41 0.42
C ALA A 401 -40.13 -29.44 -0.93
N LEU A 402 -38.79 -29.54 -0.92
CA LEU A 402 -37.98 -29.56 -2.13
C LEU A 402 -37.96 -30.92 -2.83
N TYR A 403 -38.25 -32.04 -2.15
CA TYR A 403 -38.09 -33.38 -2.72
C TYR A 403 -39.23 -34.38 -2.50
N PHE A 404 -40.16 -34.12 -1.57
CA PHE A 404 -41.24 -35.06 -1.23
C PHE A 404 -42.61 -34.48 -1.58
N ASN A 405 -43.45 -35.31 -2.22
CA ASN A 405 -44.82 -34.97 -2.55
C ASN A 405 -45.80 -35.97 -1.89
N PRO A 406 -46.61 -35.54 -0.89
CA PRO A 406 -47.55 -36.41 -0.19
C PRO A 406 -48.60 -37.10 -1.10
N LEU A 407 -48.88 -36.53 -2.28
CA LEU A 407 -49.88 -37.06 -3.21
C LEU A 407 -49.38 -38.27 -4.02
N LYS A 408 -48.06 -38.40 -4.19
CA LYS A 408 -47.46 -39.46 -5.02
C LYS A 408 -47.03 -40.69 -4.22
N ALA A 409 -46.99 -40.60 -2.88
CA ALA A 409 -46.53 -41.65 -1.98
C ALA A 409 -45.12 -42.20 -2.28
N GLU A 410 -44.26 -41.41 -2.95
CA GLU A 410 -42.88 -41.77 -3.26
C GLU A 410 -41.98 -41.40 -2.07
N LEU A 411 -41.60 -42.41 -1.28
CA LEU A 411 -40.69 -42.24 -0.14
C LEU A 411 -39.27 -41.98 -0.61
N LYS A 412 -38.66 -40.92 -0.08
CA LYS A 412 -37.33 -40.47 -0.48
C LYS A 412 -36.69 -39.66 0.64
N VAL A 413 -35.38 -39.75 0.82
CA VAL A 413 -34.66 -38.89 1.78
C VAL A 413 -33.52 -38.18 1.06
N ALA A 414 -33.33 -36.89 1.31
CA ALA A 414 -32.26 -36.10 0.70
C ALA A 414 -31.45 -35.37 1.78
N PHE A 415 -30.13 -35.49 1.69
CA PHE A 415 -29.17 -34.79 2.55
C PHE A 415 -28.24 -33.93 1.71
N ASP A 416 -27.79 -32.83 2.29
CA ASP A 416 -26.73 -31.99 1.76
C ASP A 416 -25.44 -32.23 2.56
N VAL A 417 -24.33 -32.41 1.84
CA VAL A 417 -22.98 -32.55 2.39
C VAL A 417 -22.24 -31.24 2.15
N ASN A 418 -21.98 -30.51 3.23
CA ASN A 418 -21.49 -29.13 3.20
C ASN A 418 -20.15 -29.00 3.91
N LEU A 419 -19.39 -27.99 3.52
CA LEU A 419 -18.18 -27.55 4.18
C LEU A 419 -18.12 -26.03 4.17
N GLY A 420 -18.40 -25.39 5.30
CA GLY A 420 -18.50 -23.93 5.35
C GLY A 420 -19.88 -23.38 5.02
N GLU A 421 -20.05 -22.10 5.33
CA GLU A 421 -21.26 -21.32 5.02
C GLU A 421 -21.55 -21.25 3.51
N PHE A 422 -20.52 -21.25 2.65
CA PHE A 422 -20.72 -21.14 1.20
C PHE A 422 -21.45 -22.34 0.58
N ASP A 423 -21.20 -23.56 1.08
CA ASP A 423 -21.93 -24.75 0.64
C ASP A 423 -23.38 -24.76 1.20
N ARG A 424 -23.65 -24.04 2.30
CA ARG A 424 -24.99 -23.93 2.91
C ARG A 424 -25.93 -22.94 2.21
N ILE A 425 -25.41 -21.99 1.43
CA ILE A 425 -26.21 -20.95 0.75
C ILE A 425 -27.31 -21.56 -0.14
N ASN A 426 -27.03 -22.69 -0.81
CA ASN A 426 -27.99 -23.33 -1.70
C ASN A 426 -28.33 -24.74 -1.21
N GLN A 427 -29.61 -25.03 -0.99
CA GLN A 427 -30.08 -26.41 -0.77
C GLN A 427 -30.35 -27.10 -2.11
N ARG A 428 -29.76 -28.28 -2.34
CA ARG A 428 -29.93 -29.16 -3.53
C ARG A 428 -29.50 -28.60 -4.90
N THR A 429 -29.74 -27.33 -5.21
CA THR A 429 -29.44 -26.69 -6.50
C THR A 429 -27.96 -26.36 -6.62
N GLY A 430 -27.32 -26.76 -7.73
CA GLY A 430 -25.88 -26.55 -7.95
C GLY A 430 -24.96 -27.55 -7.23
N LYS A 431 -25.52 -28.54 -6.50
CA LYS A 431 -24.78 -29.60 -5.81
C LYS A 431 -24.71 -30.88 -6.64
N VAL A 432 -23.62 -31.64 -6.48
CA VAL A 432 -23.43 -32.92 -7.19
C VAL A 432 -24.16 -34.01 -6.43
N ARG A 433 -25.12 -34.67 -7.10
CA ARG A 433 -25.95 -35.69 -6.48
C ARG A 433 -25.36 -37.09 -6.61
N VAL A 434 -25.28 -37.79 -5.48
CA VAL A 434 -25.06 -39.24 -5.40
C VAL A 434 -26.27 -39.88 -4.72
N SER A 435 -26.65 -41.09 -5.11
CA SER A 435 -27.78 -41.78 -4.47
C SER A 435 -27.53 -43.26 -4.26
N PHE A 436 -28.13 -43.80 -3.21
CA PHE A 436 -28.19 -45.24 -2.96
C PHE A 436 -29.62 -45.63 -2.56
N LYS A 437 -29.93 -46.93 -2.68
CA LYS A 437 -31.27 -47.46 -2.43
C LYS A 437 -31.28 -48.29 -1.16
N ILE A 438 -32.33 -48.14 -0.36
CA ILE A 438 -32.62 -48.97 0.80
C ILE A 438 -33.88 -49.78 0.51
N LEU A 439 -33.84 -51.09 0.77
CA LEU A 439 -34.91 -52.01 0.46
C LEU A 439 -35.72 -52.34 1.72
N ILE A 440 -36.93 -51.81 1.81
CA ILE A 440 -37.81 -52.04 2.96
C ILE A 440 -38.97 -52.94 2.56
N GLN A 441 -39.31 -53.92 3.40
CA GLN A 441 -40.47 -54.77 3.14
C GLN A 441 -41.77 -53.94 3.16
N ARG A 442 -42.61 -54.09 2.15
CA ARG A 442 -43.88 -53.35 2.07
C ARG A 442 -44.83 -53.70 3.21
N SER A 443 -44.87 -54.97 3.62
CA SER A 443 -45.61 -55.43 4.80
C SER A 443 -45.16 -54.71 6.08
N PHE A 444 -43.86 -54.44 6.22
CA PHE A 444 -43.33 -53.69 7.35
C PHE A 444 -43.75 -52.21 7.29
N LEU A 445 -43.73 -51.55 6.12
CA LEU A 445 -44.20 -50.17 5.99
C LEU A 445 -45.68 -50.01 6.36
N HIS A 446 -46.53 -50.98 5.94
CA HIS A 446 -47.94 -51.05 6.35
C HIS A 446 -48.09 -51.21 7.86
N TYR A 447 -47.41 -52.20 8.45
CA TYR A 447 -47.40 -52.43 9.89
C TYR A 447 -46.93 -51.19 10.67
N TYR A 448 -45.86 -50.55 10.21
CA TYR A 448 -45.25 -49.40 10.85
C TYR A 448 -46.20 -48.20 10.83
N ARG A 449 -46.80 -47.90 9.67
CA ARG A 449 -47.77 -46.81 9.51
C ARG A 449 -49.00 -47.01 10.41
N GLU A 450 -49.60 -48.19 10.38
CA GLU A 450 -50.79 -48.48 11.21
C GLU A 450 -50.48 -48.44 12.70
N THR A 451 -49.30 -48.96 13.10
CA THR A 451 -48.87 -48.86 14.49
C THR A 451 -48.62 -47.40 14.90
N LEU A 452 -48.04 -46.59 14.03
CA LEU A 452 -47.71 -45.19 14.31
C LEU A 452 -48.95 -44.28 14.36
N LYS A 453 -49.99 -44.58 13.56
CA LYS A 453 -51.31 -43.92 13.66
C LYS A 453 -52.03 -44.21 14.98
N ASN A 454 -51.93 -45.45 15.45
CA ASN A 454 -52.62 -45.90 16.67
C ASN A 454 -51.82 -45.64 17.96
N LEU A 455 -50.59 -45.10 17.83
CA LEU A 455 -49.71 -44.81 18.95
C LEU A 455 -50.16 -43.53 19.68
N ASP A 456 -50.25 -43.58 21.01
CA ASP A 456 -50.44 -42.37 21.83
C ASP A 456 -49.19 -41.46 21.70
N PRO A 457 -49.34 -40.19 21.25
CA PRO A 457 -48.24 -39.24 21.14
C PRO A 457 -47.44 -39.02 22.44
N ARG A 458 -48.04 -39.33 23.60
CA ARG A 458 -47.41 -39.19 24.92
C ARG A 458 -46.53 -40.38 25.31
N ASN A 459 -46.66 -41.52 24.62
CA ASN A 459 -45.90 -42.73 24.92
C ASN A 459 -44.56 -42.76 24.16
N ASN A 460 -43.58 -42.01 24.66
CA ASN A 460 -42.24 -41.93 24.06
C ASN A 460 -41.51 -43.29 24.04
N VAL A 461 -41.78 -44.18 25.00
CA VAL A 461 -41.10 -45.48 25.12
C VAL A 461 -41.46 -46.41 23.96
N GLU A 462 -42.75 -46.47 23.60
CA GLU A 462 -43.19 -47.27 22.44
C GLU A 462 -42.77 -46.64 21.12
N LYS A 463 -42.77 -45.30 21.02
CA LYS A 463 -42.26 -44.58 19.86
C LYS A 463 -40.78 -44.91 19.58
N ASP A 464 -39.95 -44.89 20.62
CA ASP A 464 -38.52 -45.21 20.51
C ASP A 464 -38.30 -46.69 20.15
N ARG A 465 -39.12 -47.59 20.72
CA ARG A 465 -39.08 -49.02 20.37
C ARG A 465 -39.43 -49.26 18.90
N LEU A 466 -40.43 -48.53 18.39
CA LEU A 466 -40.88 -48.62 17.02
C LEU A 466 -39.82 -48.07 16.05
N LEU A 467 -39.25 -46.88 16.35
CA LEU A 467 -38.12 -46.32 15.61
C LEU A 467 -36.92 -47.26 15.59
N LYS A 468 -36.58 -47.90 16.71
CA LYS A 468 -35.49 -48.88 16.78
C LYS A 468 -35.72 -50.08 15.84
N ARG A 469 -36.96 -50.54 15.68
CA ARG A 469 -37.30 -51.60 14.71
C ARG A 469 -37.12 -51.12 13.27
N PHE A 470 -37.48 -49.88 12.96
CA PHE A 470 -37.25 -49.30 11.63
C PHE A 470 -35.74 -49.20 11.34
N LYS A 471 -34.94 -48.72 12.31
CA LYS A 471 -33.47 -48.65 12.17
C LYS A 471 -32.88 -50.01 11.79
N ILE A 472 -33.24 -51.07 12.51
CA ILE A 472 -32.73 -52.44 12.28
C ILE A 472 -32.99 -52.89 10.83
N GLN A 473 -34.14 -52.54 10.25
CA GLN A 473 -34.48 -52.92 8.88
C GLN A 473 -33.56 -52.27 7.84
N MET A 474 -32.96 -51.12 8.15
CA MET A 474 -32.15 -50.32 7.23
C MET A 474 -30.64 -50.44 7.47
N THR A 475 -30.21 -50.88 8.66
CA THR A 475 -28.80 -50.94 9.07
C THR A 475 -27.94 -51.71 8.06
N LYS A 476 -28.43 -52.84 7.53
CA LYS A 476 -27.68 -53.64 6.56
C LYS A 476 -27.42 -52.87 5.26
N ASP A 477 -28.41 -52.17 4.73
CA ASP A 477 -28.28 -51.45 3.46
C ASP A 477 -27.43 -50.18 3.62
N ILE A 478 -27.53 -49.50 4.77
CA ILE A 478 -26.74 -48.31 5.09
C ILE A 478 -25.28 -48.66 5.32
N THR A 479 -24.99 -49.78 6.00
CA THR A 479 -23.61 -50.27 6.17
C THR A 479 -22.98 -50.67 4.83
N GLN A 480 -23.72 -51.40 3.98
CA GLN A 480 -23.27 -51.71 2.62
C GLN A 480 -23.06 -50.47 1.74
N ALA A 481 -23.88 -49.43 1.92
CA ALA A 481 -23.68 -48.16 1.22
C ALA A 481 -22.42 -47.45 1.74
N ARG A 482 -22.19 -47.44 3.06
CA ARG A 482 -21.01 -46.83 3.70
C ARG A 482 -19.70 -47.40 3.15
N ASP A 483 -19.62 -48.71 2.99
CA ASP A 483 -18.41 -49.40 2.49
C ASP A 483 -18.05 -49.03 1.04
N LYS A 484 -19.00 -48.49 0.27
CA LYS A 484 -18.77 -48.01 -1.10
C LYS A 484 -18.20 -46.60 -1.17
N PHE A 485 -18.25 -45.83 -0.08
CA PHE A 485 -17.70 -44.47 -0.04
C PHE A 485 -16.24 -44.51 0.41
N ILE A 486 -15.34 -43.90 -0.38
CA ILE A 486 -13.91 -43.75 -0.03
C ILE A 486 -13.78 -42.98 1.31
N ILE A 487 -14.58 -41.94 1.47
CA ILE A 487 -14.73 -41.20 2.71
C ILE A 487 -16.24 -41.04 2.94
N PRO A 488 -16.84 -41.78 3.88
CA PRO A 488 -18.25 -41.62 4.18
C PRO A 488 -18.49 -40.24 4.81
N PRO A 489 -19.43 -39.42 4.32
CA PRO A 489 -19.68 -38.08 4.85
C PRO A 489 -20.38 -38.08 6.22
N TRP A 490 -20.71 -39.25 6.78
CA TRP A 490 -21.25 -39.40 8.12
C TRP A 490 -20.38 -40.35 8.96
N LYS A 491 -20.24 -40.03 10.26
CA LYS A 491 -19.64 -40.91 11.27
C LYS A 491 -20.65 -41.48 12.28
N GLY A 492 -21.85 -40.88 12.37
CA GLY A 492 -22.90 -41.19 13.37
C GLY A 492 -24.09 -42.01 12.84
N ASP A 493 -25.21 -41.93 13.57
CA ASP A 493 -26.46 -42.70 13.39
C ASP A 493 -27.34 -42.13 12.25
N LEU A 494 -26.90 -42.33 11.00
CA LEU A 494 -27.65 -41.94 9.81
C LEU A 494 -28.99 -42.69 9.72
N GLU A 495 -29.02 -43.92 10.21
CA GLU A 495 -30.20 -44.76 10.34
C GLU A 495 -31.32 -44.03 11.09
N SER A 496 -30.97 -43.29 12.15
CA SER A 496 -31.95 -42.49 12.90
C SER A 496 -32.51 -41.34 12.10
N LEU A 497 -31.67 -40.59 11.37
CA LEU A 497 -32.14 -39.44 10.60
C LEU A 497 -33.08 -39.90 9.49
N ILE A 498 -32.73 -40.99 8.81
CA ILE A 498 -33.57 -41.56 7.75
C ILE A 498 -34.86 -42.13 8.32
N ALA A 499 -34.81 -42.88 9.43
CA ALA A 499 -36.00 -43.46 10.05
C ALA A 499 -36.98 -42.38 10.54
N THR A 500 -36.48 -41.29 11.14
CA THR A 500 -37.32 -40.16 11.56
C THR A 500 -37.98 -39.49 10.36
N GLU A 501 -37.21 -39.16 9.32
CA GLU A 501 -37.74 -38.51 8.12
C GLU A 501 -38.78 -39.39 7.39
N LEU A 502 -38.52 -40.69 7.26
CA LEU A 502 -39.47 -41.63 6.66
C LEU A 502 -40.74 -41.80 7.50
N SER A 503 -40.62 -41.79 8.83
CA SER A 503 -41.78 -41.85 9.73
C SER A 503 -42.69 -40.66 9.53
N GLU A 504 -42.12 -39.46 9.38
CA GLU A 504 -42.88 -38.24 9.11
C GLU A 504 -43.53 -38.27 7.72
N GLN A 505 -42.81 -38.70 6.69
CA GLN A 505 -43.37 -38.88 5.34
C GLN A 505 -44.53 -39.86 5.31
N LEU A 506 -44.39 -41.01 5.99
CA LEU A 506 -45.45 -42.02 6.06
C LEU A 506 -46.74 -41.49 6.68
N MET A 507 -46.66 -40.55 7.63
CA MET A 507 -47.84 -39.91 8.23
C MET A 507 -48.46 -38.83 7.36
N LEU A 508 -47.68 -38.17 6.50
CA LEU A 508 -48.17 -37.12 5.62
C LEU A 508 -48.92 -37.67 4.39
N ILE A 509 -48.65 -38.91 3.97
CA ILE A 509 -49.34 -39.54 2.84
C ILE A 509 -50.78 -39.88 3.27
N SER A 510 -51.79 -39.43 2.53
CA SER A 510 -53.19 -39.78 2.80
C SER A 510 -53.48 -41.27 2.55
N ASP A 511 -54.51 -41.81 3.22
CA ASP A 511 -54.91 -43.23 3.05
C ASP A 511 -55.32 -43.57 1.62
N SER A 512 -55.90 -42.61 0.90
CA SER A 512 -56.23 -42.75 -0.53
C SER A 512 -55.00 -42.90 -1.43
N ASN A 513 -53.85 -42.37 -1.03
CA ASN A 513 -52.63 -42.34 -1.82
C ASN A 513 -51.64 -43.44 -1.42
N PHE A 514 -51.80 -44.04 -0.23
CA PHE A 514 -50.97 -45.15 0.25
C PHE A 514 -51.43 -46.51 -0.31
N LYS A 515 -51.40 -46.67 -1.64
CA LYS A 515 -51.83 -47.89 -2.35
C LYS A 515 -50.67 -48.84 -2.68
N MET A 516 -49.76 -49.05 -1.73
CA MET A 516 -48.66 -50.01 -1.91
C MET A 516 -49.16 -51.45 -1.66
N PRO A 517 -48.86 -52.44 -2.52
CA PRO A 517 -49.22 -53.83 -2.26
C PRO A 517 -48.48 -54.35 -1.02
N THR A 518 -49.07 -55.28 -0.27
CA THR A 518 -48.47 -55.80 0.97
C THR A 518 -47.28 -56.74 0.75
N SER A 519 -47.12 -57.28 -0.46
CA SER A 519 -46.02 -58.17 -0.84
C SER A 519 -44.90 -57.44 -1.59
N GLY A 520 -43.66 -57.82 -1.30
CA GLY A 520 -42.44 -57.32 -1.96
C GLY A 520 -41.64 -56.29 -1.14
N PHE A 521 -40.61 -55.74 -1.78
CA PHE A 521 -39.75 -54.69 -1.22
C PHE A 521 -40.01 -53.37 -1.93
N GLU A 522 -39.98 -52.29 -1.17
CA GLU A 522 -40.04 -50.92 -1.67
C GLU A 522 -38.63 -50.32 -1.67
N PRO A 523 -38.11 -49.90 -2.84
CA PRO A 523 -36.82 -49.25 -2.94
C PRO A 523 -36.94 -47.75 -2.60
N ILE A 524 -36.39 -47.34 -1.47
CA ILE A 524 -36.34 -45.95 -1.02
C ILE A 524 -35.01 -45.33 -1.45
N ASN A 525 -35.06 -44.22 -2.19
CA ASN A 525 -33.86 -43.50 -2.62
C ASN A 525 -33.36 -42.57 -1.52
N VAL A 526 -32.09 -42.69 -1.15
CA VAL A 526 -31.38 -41.74 -0.30
C VAL A 526 -30.41 -40.94 -1.18
N GLU A 527 -30.65 -39.64 -1.30
CA GLU A 527 -29.82 -38.71 -2.06
C GLU A 527 -28.84 -37.98 -1.13
N LEU A 528 -27.59 -37.88 -1.54
CA LEU A 528 -26.55 -37.06 -0.94
C LEU A 528 -26.12 -36.02 -1.97
N ASN A 529 -26.38 -34.74 -1.72
CA ASN A 529 -25.96 -33.66 -2.61
C ASN A 529 -24.72 -32.98 -2.03
N TYR A 530 -23.59 -33.09 -2.73
CA TYR A 530 -22.32 -32.55 -2.28
C TYR A 530 -22.11 -31.12 -2.79
N GLY A 531 -21.76 -30.22 -1.86
CA GLY A 531 -21.24 -28.90 -2.16
C GLY A 531 -19.86 -28.96 -2.82
N ILE A 532 -19.48 -27.88 -3.51
CA ILE A 532 -18.22 -27.81 -4.28
C ILE A 532 -17.03 -27.84 -3.31
N PHE A 533 -17.14 -27.16 -2.17
CA PHE A 533 -16.07 -27.13 -1.17
C PHE A 533 -15.96 -28.47 -0.43
N ALA A 534 -17.09 -29.11 -0.11
CA ALA A 534 -17.11 -30.47 0.41
C ALA A 534 -16.40 -31.48 -0.53
N LEU A 535 -16.64 -31.42 -1.85
CA LEU A 535 -15.95 -32.28 -2.82
C LEU A 535 -14.44 -32.02 -2.85
N LYS A 536 -14.03 -30.75 -2.83
CA LYS A 536 -12.61 -30.37 -2.80
C LYS A 536 -11.91 -30.96 -1.56
N TYR A 537 -12.56 -30.90 -0.40
CA TYR A 537 -12.04 -31.47 0.84
C TYR A 537 -11.91 -33.00 0.79
N ILE A 538 -12.94 -33.70 0.29
CA ILE A 538 -12.89 -35.17 0.11
C ILE A 538 -11.73 -35.57 -0.81
N ASN A 539 -11.51 -34.83 -1.90
CA ASN A 539 -10.40 -35.08 -2.81
C ASN A 539 -9.03 -34.83 -2.15
N HIS A 540 -8.92 -33.77 -1.36
CA HIS A 540 -7.70 -33.49 -0.58
C HIS A 540 -7.40 -34.61 0.43
N GLN A 541 -8.39 -35.02 1.23
CA GLN A 541 -8.25 -36.12 2.19
C GLN A 541 -7.83 -37.44 1.53
N LYS A 542 -8.41 -37.76 0.37
CA LYS A 542 -8.01 -38.93 -0.44
C LYS A 542 -6.54 -38.85 -0.86
N THR A 543 -6.09 -37.67 -1.30
CA THR A 543 -4.70 -37.44 -1.72
C THR A 543 -3.73 -37.60 -0.54
N VAL A 544 -4.09 -37.06 0.63
CA VAL A 544 -3.30 -37.21 1.87
C VAL A 544 -3.24 -38.66 2.34
N GLN A 545 -4.35 -39.41 2.30
CA GLN A 545 -4.36 -40.84 2.64
C GLN A 545 -3.47 -41.65 1.69
N ASN A 546 -3.54 -41.37 0.39
CA ASN A 546 -2.67 -42.02 -0.59
C ASN A 546 -1.18 -41.72 -0.35
N ALA A 547 -0.83 -40.45 -0.08
CA ALA A 547 0.54 -40.06 0.23
C ALA A 547 1.06 -40.73 1.52
N ARG A 548 0.22 -40.86 2.55
CA ARG A 548 0.56 -41.59 3.79
C ARG A 548 0.76 -43.09 3.55
N ALA A 549 -0.08 -43.71 2.73
CA ALA A 549 0.01 -45.13 2.40
C ALA A 549 1.25 -45.47 1.57
N ILE A 550 1.72 -44.54 0.74
CA ILE A 550 2.98 -44.65 -0.02
C ILE A 550 4.18 -44.54 0.92
N ASN A 551 4.16 -43.63 1.89
CA ASN A 551 5.25 -43.45 2.85
C ASN A 551 5.30 -44.53 3.96
N SER A 552 4.26 -45.37 4.08
CA SER A 552 4.18 -46.46 5.05
C SER A 552 4.46 -47.85 4.45
N ARG A 553 4.76 -47.92 3.14
CA ARG A 553 5.28 -49.11 2.44
C ARG A 553 6.75 -48.88 2.13
#